data_AF-A0A972UVX8-F1
#
_entry.id   AF-A0A972UVX8-F1
#
_cell.length_a   1.000
_cell.length_b   1.000
_cell.length_c   1.000
_cell.angle_alpha   90.00
_cell.angle_beta   90.00
_cell.angle_gamma   90.00
#
_symmetry.space_group_name_H-M   'P 1'
#
loop_
_entity.id
_entity.type
_entity.pdbx_description
1 polymer ?
#
loop_
_entity_poly.entity_id
_entity_poly.type
_entity_poly.pdbx_seq_one_letter_code
_entity_poly.pdbx_strand_id
1 'polypeptide(L)'
;MVYNFEKPETISSTGVYWFADVPNGGCDVPASWKVYYKSGNSWIEVKTENEYGSEKNKLNDIEFQPVTTSAIKLEVQLSKDDSAGIHEWIVN
;
A
#
# COMPACT_ATOMS: atom_id res chain seq x y z
N MET A 1 -4.25 -4.32 5.24
CA MET A 1 -5.52 -4.43 4.49
C MET A 1 -5.34 -5.39 3.32
N VAL A 2 -6.37 -6.16 2.95
CA VAL A 2 -6.33 -7.08 1.80
C VAL A 2 -7.44 -6.70 0.82
N TYR A 3 -7.10 -6.60 -0.46
CA TYR A 3 -8.05 -6.50 -1.56
C TYR A 3 -8.06 -7.82 -2.34
N ASN A 4 -9.23 -8.44 -2.46
CA ASN A 4 -9.42 -9.67 -3.22
C ASN A 4 -10.06 -9.32 -4.56
N PHE A 5 -9.45 -9.77 -5.65
CA PHE A 5 -10.02 -9.61 -6.98
C PHE A 5 -11.12 -10.66 -7.23
N GLU A 6 -12.08 -10.35 -8.10
CA GLU A 6 -13.14 -11.30 -8.50
C GLU A 6 -12.56 -12.51 -9.25
N LYS A 7 -11.49 -12.30 -10.01
CA LYS A 7 -10.68 -13.31 -10.70
C LYS A 7 -9.20 -12.89 -10.63
N PRO A 8 -8.23 -13.79 -10.89
CA PRO A 8 -6.83 -13.37 -10.92
C PRO A 8 -6.59 -12.26 -11.95
N GLU A 9 -5.94 -11.18 -11.52
CA GLU A 9 -5.59 -10.03 -12.36
C GLU A 9 -4.07 -9.87 -12.42
N THR A 10 -3.56 -9.35 -13.54
CA THR A 10 -2.16 -8.95 -13.67
C THR A 10 -2.03 -7.49 -13.28
N ILE A 11 -1.24 -7.25 -12.24
CA ILE A 11 -0.98 -5.91 -11.70
C ILE A 11 0.52 -5.61 -11.75
N SER A 12 0.86 -4.35 -11.81
CA SER A 12 2.24 -3.86 -11.95
C SER A 12 2.49 -2.53 -11.23
N SER A 13 1.46 -1.89 -10.71
CA SER A 13 1.63 -0.71 -9.85
C SER A 13 0.52 -0.60 -8.80
N THR A 14 0.80 0.19 -7.76
CA THR A 14 -0.21 0.55 -6.77
C THR A 14 0.17 1.90 -6.18
N GLY A 15 -0.82 2.65 -5.70
CA GLY A 15 -0.58 3.92 -5.03
C GLY A 15 -1.46 4.11 -3.82
N VAL A 16 -0.92 4.72 -2.78
CA VAL A 16 -1.66 5.06 -1.56
C VAL A 16 -1.64 6.57 -1.34
N TYR A 17 -2.81 7.15 -1.17
CA TYR A 17 -2.97 8.52 -0.70
C TYR A 17 -3.26 8.48 0.80
N TRP A 18 -2.28 8.89 1.61
CA TRP A 18 -2.39 8.87 3.07
C TRP A 18 -3.22 10.05 3.57
N PHE A 19 -4.07 9.79 4.55
CA PHE A 19 -4.75 10.82 5.34
C PHE A 19 -3.85 11.24 6.50
N ALA A 20 -3.74 12.55 6.72
CA ALA A 20 -3.05 13.14 7.85
C ALA A 20 -3.78 14.39 8.33
N ASP A 21 -4.02 14.48 9.64
CA ASP A 21 -4.70 15.61 10.30
C ASP A 21 -3.93 16.12 11.54
N VAL A 22 -2.64 15.78 11.62
CA VAL A 22 -1.71 16.35 12.60
C VAL A 22 -1.63 17.88 12.51
N PRO A 23 -1.46 18.57 13.65
CA PRO A 23 -1.21 18.00 14.99
C PRO A 23 -2.47 17.64 15.79
N ASN A 24 -3.68 17.86 15.27
CA ASN A 24 -4.89 17.90 16.10
C ASN A 24 -5.76 16.62 16.04
N GLY A 25 -5.56 15.72 15.08
CA GLY A 25 -6.41 14.52 14.93
C GLY A 25 -5.73 13.15 15.16
N GLY A 26 -4.42 13.14 15.46
CA GLY A 26 -3.70 11.90 15.83
C GLY A 26 -3.51 10.91 14.67
N CYS A 27 -3.72 11.36 13.43
CA CYS A 27 -3.43 10.60 12.22
C CYS A 27 -2.33 11.29 11.41
N ASP A 28 -1.27 10.55 11.09
CA ASP A 28 -0.22 11.00 10.18
C ASP A 28 0.13 9.91 9.15
N VAL A 29 0.99 10.27 8.21
CA VAL A 29 1.63 9.34 7.29
C VAL A 29 2.36 8.24 8.07
N PRO A 30 2.39 7.00 7.54
CA PRO A 30 3.00 5.87 8.25
C PRO A 30 4.53 6.00 8.30
N ALA A 31 5.16 5.27 9.22
CA ALA A 31 6.61 5.14 9.26
C ALA A 31 7.12 4.35 8.04
N SER A 32 6.37 3.34 7.61
CA SER A 32 6.59 2.64 6.35
C SER A 32 5.36 1.84 5.94
N TRP A 33 5.34 1.41 4.68
CA TRP A 33 4.35 0.49 4.17
C TRP A 33 4.97 -0.40 3.10
N LYS A 34 4.34 -1.55 2.87
CA LYS A 34 4.74 -2.54 1.88
C LYS A 34 3.52 -3.16 1.24
N VAL A 35 3.68 -3.66 0.01
CA VAL A 35 2.64 -4.47 -0.64
C VAL A 35 3.11 -5.87 -0.98
N TYR A 36 2.17 -6.80 -0.85
CA TYR A 36 2.38 -8.22 -1.08
C TYR A 36 1.29 -8.74 -2.01
N TYR A 37 1.62 -9.70 -2.86
CA TYR A 37 0.64 -10.43 -3.66
C TYR A 37 0.46 -11.84 -3.09
N LYS A 38 -0.73 -12.40 -3.31
CA LYS A 38 -1.04 -13.76 -2.90
C LYS A 38 -0.53 -14.77 -3.93
N SER A 39 0.28 -15.72 -3.49
CA SER A 39 0.73 -16.86 -4.31
C SER A 39 0.41 -18.16 -3.56
N GLY A 40 -0.64 -18.86 -4.03
CA GLY A 40 -1.22 -19.98 -3.30
C GLY A 40 -1.71 -19.54 -1.91
N ASN A 41 -1.10 -20.06 -0.86
CA ASN A 41 -1.40 -19.71 0.53
C ASN A 41 -0.41 -18.70 1.15
N SER A 42 0.59 -18.26 0.38
CA SER A 42 1.65 -17.38 0.85
C SER A 42 1.44 -15.94 0.38
N TRP A 43 1.98 -15.00 1.15
CA TRP A 43 2.10 -13.60 0.77
C TRP A 43 3.56 -13.32 0.39
N ILE A 44 3.79 -12.83 -0.81
CA ILE A 44 5.13 -12.53 -1.34
C ILE A 44 5.21 -11.02 -1.58
N GLU A 45 6.26 -10.38 -1.08
CA GLU A 45 6.50 -8.95 -1.30
C GLU A 45 6.71 -8.70 -2.80
N VAL A 46 6.11 -7.63 -3.33
CA VAL A 46 6.37 -7.27 -4.73
C VAL A 46 7.81 -6.80 -4.89
N LYS A 47 8.39 -7.02 -6.07
CA LYS A 47 9.72 -6.51 -6.39
C LYS A 47 9.58 -5.12 -7.03
N THR A 48 9.72 -4.08 -6.22
CA THR A 48 9.56 -2.69 -6.67
C THR A 48 10.73 -2.20 -7.52
N GLU A 49 10.43 -1.24 -8.41
CA GLU A 49 11.40 -0.52 -9.24
C GLU A 49 11.75 0.84 -8.63
N ASN A 50 10.88 1.37 -7.76
CA ASN A 50 11.04 2.60 -7.01
C ASN A 50 10.80 2.41 -5.50
N GLU A 51 10.95 3.48 -4.73
CA GLU A 51 10.86 3.50 -3.26
C GLU A 51 9.42 3.70 -2.77
N TYR A 52 9.12 3.16 -1.59
CA TYR A 52 7.84 3.39 -0.89
C TYR A 52 7.84 4.77 -0.23
N GLY A 53 7.25 5.76 -0.91
CA GLY A 53 7.04 7.11 -0.37
C GLY A 53 5.95 7.19 0.70
N SER A 54 6.05 8.14 1.62
CA SER A 54 5.02 8.41 2.65
C SER A 54 4.75 9.91 2.77
N GLU A 55 4.73 10.60 1.63
CA GLU A 55 4.54 12.04 1.58
C GLU A 55 3.06 12.43 1.70
N LYS A 56 2.82 13.55 2.39
CA LYS A 56 1.49 14.16 2.56
C LYS A 56 1.02 14.80 1.26
N ASN A 57 -0.29 14.85 1.08
CA ASN A 57 -0.97 15.57 0.00
C ASN A 57 -0.60 15.11 -1.42
N LYS A 58 -0.13 13.86 -1.58
CA LYS A 58 0.15 13.25 -2.87
C LYS A 58 -0.15 11.75 -2.85
N LEU A 59 -0.35 11.20 -4.04
CA LEU A 59 -0.31 9.77 -4.23
C LEU A 59 1.13 9.28 -4.03
N ASN A 60 1.31 8.25 -3.22
CA ASN A 60 2.58 7.56 -3.04
C ASN A 60 2.50 6.27 -3.84
N ASP A 61 2.95 6.32 -5.08
CA ASP A 61 2.90 5.22 -6.03
C ASP A 61 4.21 4.44 -6.08
N ILE A 62 4.05 3.13 -6.31
CA ILE A 62 5.14 2.23 -6.64
C ILE A 62 4.84 1.48 -7.93
N GLU A 63 5.89 1.25 -8.69
CA GLU A 63 5.93 0.34 -9.83
C GLU A 63 6.70 -0.91 -9.41
N PHE A 64 6.28 -2.07 -9.91
CA PHE A 64 6.90 -3.35 -9.61
C PHE A 64 6.77 -4.32 -10.78
N GLN A 65 7.60 -5.36 -10.77
CA GLN A 65 7.54 -6.41 -11.80
C GLN A 65 6.12 -7.01 -11.88
N PRO A 66 5.50 -7.10 -13.07
CA PRO A 66 4.12 -7.56 -13.20
C PRO A 66 3.88 -8.94 -12.55
N VAL A 67 2.80 -9.06 -11.77
CA VAL A 67 2.38 -10.31 -11.13
C VAL A 67 0.91 -10.59 -11.40
N THR A 68 0.59 -11.84 -11.72
CA THR A 68 -0.80 -12.31 -11.78
C THR A 68 -1.20 -12.90 -10.43
N THR A 69 -2.21 -12.34 -9.77
CA THR A 69 -2.59 -12.71 -8.39
C THR A 69 -4.11 -12.62 -8.18
N SER A 70 -4.63 -13.39 -7.21
CA SER A 70 -6.03 -13.29 -6.78
C SER A 70 -6.27 -12.24 -5.70
N ALA A 71 -5.21 -11.73 -5.07
CA ALA A 71 -5.31 -10.71 -4.03
C ALA A 71 -4.00 -9.92 -3.85
N ILE A 72 -4.13 -8.69 -3.37
CA ILE A 72 -3.03 -7.84 -2.91
C ILE A 72 -3.24 -7.45 -1.45
N LYS A 73 -2.16 -7.34 -0.68
CA LYS A 73 -2.15 -6.95 0.73
C LYS A 73 -1.28 -5.72 0.90
N LEU A 74 -1.84 -4.68 1.51
CA LEU A 74 -1.14 -3.52 2.03
C LEU A 74 -0.82 -3.74 3.52
N GLU A 75 0.45 -3.68 3.88
CA GLU A 75 0.94 -3.75 5.25
C GLU A 75 1.50 -2.38 5.64
N VAL A 76 1.11 -1.88 6.82
CA VAL A 76 1.42 -0.51 7.26
C VAL A 76 2.06 -0.58 8.63
N GLN A 77 3.24 0.01 8.75
CA GLN A 77 3.89 0.27 10.03
C GLN A 77 3.53 1.68 10.47
N LEU A 78 2.80 1.78 11.57
CA LEU A 78 2.42 3.06 12.16
C LEU A 78 3.65 3.83 12.63
N SER A 79 3.53 5.16 12.58
CA SER A 79 4.41 6.07 13.30
C SER A 79 4.24 5.85 14.80
N LYS A 80 5.25 6.25 15.59
CA LYS A 80 5.33 5.89 17.02
C LYS A 80 4.10 6.33 17.83
N ASP A 81 3.61 7.54 17.55
CA ASP A 81 2.61 8.22 18.37
C ASP A 81 1.28 8.46 17.61
N ASP A 82 1.22 8.11 16.32
CA ASP A 82 0.09 8.42 15.43
C ASP A 82 -0.46 7.17 14.72
N SER A 83 -1.77 7.17 14.49
CA SER A 83 -2.40 6.22 13.57
C SER A 83 -2.12 6.60 12.12
N ALA A 84 -2.34 5.67 11.19
CA ALA A 84 -2.26 5.92 9.75
C ALA A 84 -3.65 5.73 9.12
N GLY A 85 -4.05 6.70 8.30
CA GLY A 85 -5.31 6.68 7.58
C GLY A 85 -5.07 6.60 6.08
N ILE A 86 -5.95 5.90 5.37
CA ILE A 86 -5.91 5.81 3.91
C ILE A 86 -7.11 6.60 3.38
N HIS A 87 -6.83 7.63 2.58
CA HIS A 87 -7.86 8.30 1.79
C HIS A 87 -8.23 7.47 0.57
N GLU A 88 -7.22 7.00 -0.15
CA GLU A 88 -7.40 6.21 -1.36
C GLU A 88 -6.29 5.19 -1.52
N TRP A 89 -6.64 4.01 -2.03
CA TRP A 89 -5.69 2.97 -2.43
C TRP A 89 -6.05 2.49 -3.83
N ILE A 90 -5.13 2.64 -4.77
CA ILE A 90 -5.28 2.32 -6.19
C ILE A 90 -4.42 1.10 -6.52
N VAL A 91 -4.94 0.18 -7.31
CA VAL A 91 -4.25 -1.04 -7.74
C VAL A 91 -4.41 -1.19 -9.26
N ASN A 92 -3.30 -1.29 -10.00
CA ASN A 92 -3.27 -1.35 -11.47
C ASN A 92 -2.33 -2.42 -12.01
#